data_AF-M5FFD1-F1
#
_entry.id   AF-M5FFD1-F1
#
_cell.length_a   1.000
_cell.length_b   1.000
_cell.length_c   1.000
_cell.angle_alpha   90.00
_cell.angle_beta   90.00
_cell.angle_gamma   90.00
#
_symmetry.space_group_name_H-M   'P 1'
#
loop_
_entity.id
_entity.type
_entity.pdbx_description
1 polymer ?
#
loop_
_entity_poly.entity_id
_entity_poly.type
_entity_poly.pdbx_seq_one_letter_code
_entity_poly.pdbx_strand_id
1 'polypeptide(L)'
;MIHIRAMTEQDVPSVSRLVGESWRRTYSPIIGAALIATANAVLSSSLSGSRLLFGMARDGDLPKLLAKTLGSSRSPWIGALAYLAVACGFAAAGKIEFVASLSSLGVTLVFAAINLAVIVLRFTQPDLKRPFRLPSIANVPPTALLGIVASLLLAAQYDWPVYVTFAGVFLLGAVPNLLIHRHRGRTKPRAATGASPGKGTPRDRGDAAS
;
A
#
# COMPACT_ATOMS: atom_id res chain seq x y z
N MET A 1 -7.97 39.42 -43.95
CA MET A 1 -6.69 40.11 -43.69
C MET A 1 -6.58 40.39 -42.20
N ILE A 2 -5.74 39.65 -41.48
CA ILE A 2 -5.50 39.88 -40.05
C ILE A 2 -4.41 40.95 -39.95
N HIS A 3 -4.80 42.17 -39.57
CA HIS A 3 -3.83 43.23 -39.29
C HIS A 3 -3.15 42.94 -37.96
N ILE A 4 -1.92 42.46 -38.01
CA ILE A 4 -1.05 42.31 -36.84
C ILE A 4 -0.61 43.72 -36.43
N ARG A 5 -1.32 44.30 -35.47
CA ARG A 5 -1.00 45.59 -34.85
C ARG A 5 0.07 45.36 -33.79
N ALA A 6 1.12 46.19 -33.78
CA ALA A 6 2.15 46.13 -32.73
C ALA A 6 1.52 46.39 -31.36
N MET A 7 1.78 45.51 -30.38
CA MET A 7 1.27 45.64 -29.01
C MET A 7 1.85 46.91 -28.38
N THR A 8 0.98 47.87 -28.03
CA THR A 8 1.35 49.08 -27.31
C THR A 8 1.16 48.88 -25.80
N GLU A 9 1.77 49.73 -24.96
CA GLU A 9 1.67 49.66 -23.48
C GLU A 9 0.22 49.61 -22.96
N GLN A 10 -0.74 50.12 -23.74
CA GLN A 10 -2.17 50.13 -23.39
C GLN A 10 -2.85 48.75 -23.46
N ASP A 11 -2.23 47.76 -24.12
CA ASP A 11 -2.77 46.39 -24.22
C ASP A 11 -2.27 45.47 -23.08
N VAL A 12 -1.23 45.90 -22.35
CA VAL A 12 -0.64 45.18 -21.20
C VAL A 12 -1.66 44.87 -20.09
N PRO A 13 -2.60 45.77 -19.72
CA PRO A 13 -3.64 45.49 -18.73
C PRO A 13 -4.67 44.45 -19.21
N SER A 14 -4.93 44.40 -20.51
CA SER A 14 -5.88 43.45 -21.11
C SER A 14 -5.27 42.04 -21.15
N VAL A 15 -4.00 41.93 -21.54
CA VAL A 15 -3.26 40.65 -21.55
C VAL A 15 -3.10 40.11 -20.13
N SER A 16 -2.78 40.93 -19.14
CA SER A 16 -2.64 40.48 -17.75
C SER A 16 -3.96 39.99 -17.14
N ARG A 17 -5.10 40.57 -17.53
CA ARG A 17 -6.44 40.09 -17.15
C ARG A 17 -6.78 38.75 -17.78
N LEU A 18 -6.46 38.55 -19.07
CA LEU A 18 -6.68 37.27 -19.76
C LEU A 18 -5.77 36.16 -19.20
N VAL A 19 -4.51 36.49 -18.90
CA VAL A 19 -3.57 35.59 -18.24
C VAL A 19 -4.04 35.29 -16.81
N GLY A 20 -4.47 36.30 -16.04
CA GLY A 20 -4.98 36.12 -14.68
C GLY A 20 -6.30 35.34 -14.62
N GLU A 21 -7.18 35.51 -15.61
CA GLU A 21 -8.45 34.79 -15.69
C GLU A 21 -8.27 33.34 -16.16
N SER A 22 -7.41 33.09 -17.16
CA SER A 22 -7.01 31.73 -17.52
C SER A 22 -6.29 31.04 -16.37
N TRP A 23 -5.44 31.75 -15.63
CA TRP A 23 -4.73 31.21 -14.49
C TRP A 23 -5.68 30.77 -13.37
N ARG A 24 -6.62 31.65 -13.01
CA ARG A 24 -7.61 31.38 -11.96
C ARG A 24 -8.59 30.28 -12.35
N ARG A 25 -9.02 30.22 -13.61
CA ARG A 25 -10.00 29.21 -14.08
C ARG A 25 -9.37 27.82 -14.28
N THR A 26 -8.11 27.75 -14.72
CA THR A 26 -7.50 26.47 -15.11
C THR A 26 -6.53 25.93 -14.06
N TYR A 27 -5.55 26.71 -13.61
CA TYR A 27 -4.48 26.18 -12.74
C TYR A 27 -4.91 26.08 -11.27
N SER A 28 -5.70 27.04 -10.77
CA SER A 28 -6.19 27.03 -9.37
C SER A 28 -6.94 25.73 -8.98
N PRO A 29 -7.95 25.26 -9.74
CA PRO A 29 -8.64 24.02 -9.39
C PRO A 29 -7.75 22.78 -9.53
N ILE A 30 -6.79 22.76 -10.47
CA ILE A 30 -5.86 21.64 -10.64
C ILE A 30 -4.94 21.51 -9.41
N ILE A 31 -4.38 22.63 -8.94
CA ILE A 31 -3.52 22.63 -7.76
C ILE A 31 -4.33 22.24 -6.51
N GLY A 32 -5.54 22.81 -6.35
CA GLY A 32 -6.45 22.45 -5.27
C GLY A 32 -6.81 20.96 -5.26
N ALA A 33 -7.16 20.41 -6.42
CA ALA A 33 -7.46 18.99 -6.58
C ALA A 33 -6.24 18.10 -6.30
N ALA A 34 -5.05 18.51 -6.76
CA ALA A 34 -3.80 17.79 -6.51
C ALA A 34 -3.48 17.72 -5.01
N LEU A 35 -3.60 18.83 -4.28
CA LEU A 35 -3.37 18.87 -2.83
C LEU A 35 -4.34 17.97 -2.08
N ILE A 36 -5.63 18.02 -2.44
CA ILE A 36 -6.66 17.16 -1.82
C ILE A 36 -6.38 15.68 -2.12
N ALA A 37 -6.00 15.35 -3.37
CA ALA A 37 -5.67 14.00 -3.77
C ALA A 37 -4.45 13.45 -3.00
N THR A 38 -3.38 14.24 -2.87
CA THR A 38 -2.19 13.86 -2.10
C THR A 38 -2.52 13.68 -0.61
N ALA A 39 -3.29 14.59 -0.01
CA ALA A 39 -3.71 14.47 1.38
C ALA A 39 -4.51 13.18 1.62
N ASN A 40 -5.44 12.85 0.72
CA ASN A 40 -6.21 11.61 0.79
C ASN A 40 -5.34 10.35 0.60
N ALA A 41 -4.37 10.39 -0.32
CA ALA A 41 -3.45 9.28 -0.54
C ALA A 41 -2.58 9.00 0.70
N VAL A 42 -2.07 10.04 1.35
CA VAL A 42 -1.31 9.93 2.61
C VAL A 42 -2.18 9.38 3.74
N LEU A 43 -3.42 9.87 3.86
CA LEU A 43 -4.34 9.39 4.89
C LEU A 43 -4.70 7.91 4.71
N SER A 44 -5.01 7.51 3.47
CA SER A 44 -5.35 6.12 3.12
C SER A 44 -4.18 5.15 3.34
N SER A 45 -2.98 5.55 2.92
CA SER A 45 -1.76 4.74 3.10
C SER A 45 -1.37 4.62 4.58
N SER A 46 -1.44 5.71 5.35
CA SER A 46 -1.19 5.70 6.79
C SER A 46 -2.16 4.78 7.56
N LEU A 47 -3.45 4.82 7.20
CA LEU A 47 -4.47 3.95 7.81
C LEU A 47 -4.27 2.47 7.46
N SER A 48 -3.91 2.18 6.20
CA SER A 48 -3.62 0.83 5.74
C SER A 48 -2.36 0.25 6.40
N GLY A 49 -1.29 1.04 6.48
CA GLY A 49 -0.04 0.67 7.15
C GLY A 49 -0.25 0.39 8.64
N SER A 50 -1.01 1.25 9.34
CA SER A 50 -1.32 1.07 10.76
C SER A 50 -2.09 -0.23 11.04
N ARG A 51 -3.03 -0.62 10.15
CA ARG A 51 -3.76 -1.89 10.27
C ARG A 51 -2.88 -3.11 10.02
N LEU A 52 -1.99 -3.05 9.02
CA LEU A 52 -1.03 -4.12 8.75
C LEU A 52 -0.12 -4.34 9.97
N LEU A 53 0.43 -3.26 10.52
CA LEU A 53 1.27 -3.30 11.72
C LEU A 53 0.52 -3.86 12.93
N PHE A 54 -0.73 -3.48 13.13
CA PHE A 54 -1.57 -4.03 14.20
C PHE A 54 -1.84 -5.53 14.03
N GLY A 55 -2.12 -5.98 12.80
CA GLY A 55 -2.28 -7.40 12.47
C GLY A 55 -1.01 -8.20 12.78
N MET A 56 0.15 -7.74 12.29
CA MET A 56 1.45 -8.37 12.56
C MET A 56 1.81 -8.37 14.05
N ALA A 57 1.49 -7.31 14.79
CA ALA A 57 1.71 -7.26 16.24
C ALA A 57 0.77 -8.19 17.02
N ARG A 58 -0.45 -8.44 16.50
CA ARG A 58 -1.39 -9.42 17.07
C ARG A 58 -0.97 -10.86 16.78
N ASP A 59 -0.41 -11.10 15.59
CA ASP A 59 0.10 -12.40 15.17
C ASP A 59 1.46 -12.74 15.81
N GLY A 60 2.10 -11.74 16.44
CA GLY A 60 3.27 -11.90 17.32
C GLY A 60 4.62 -11.59 16.67
N ASP A 61 4.62 -11.14 15.41
CA ASP A 61 5.81 -10.82 14.60
C ASP A 61 6.47 -9.49 15.00
N LEU A 62 5.77 -8.64 15.75
CA LEU A 62 6.28 -7.33 16.20
C LEU A 62 6.20 -7.20 17.74
N PRO A 63 7.08 -6.38 18.37
CA PRO A 63 7.07 -6.21 19.82
C PRO A 63 5.71 -5.70 20.30
N LYS A 64 5.19 -6.28 21.40
CA LYS A 64 3.83 -6.08 21.95
C LYS A 64 3.45 -4.61 22.21
N LEU A 65 4.43 -3.71 22.27
CA LEU A 65 4.23 -2.26 22.40
C LEU A 65 3.50 -1.65 21.17
N LEU A 66 3.69 -2.22 19.97
CA LEU A 66 2.97 -1.81 18.76
C LEU A 66 1.51 -2.29 18.72
N ALA A 67 1.15 -3.27 19.55
CA ALA A 67 -0.23 -3.73 19.73
C ALA A 67 -1.03 -2.90 20.75
N LYS A 68 -0.42 -1.87 21.36
CA LYS A 68 -1.04 -1.07 22.42
C LYS A 68 -2.02 -0.05 21.85
N THR A 69 -3.25 -0.46 21.56
CA THR A 69 -4.34 0.44 21.14
C THR A 69 -4.77 1.37 22.28
N LEU A 70 -5.13 2.61 21.95
CA LEU A 70 -5.68 3.58 22.91
C LEU A 70 -7.16 3.28 23.15
N GLY A 71 -7.47 2.44 24.14
CA GLY A 71 -8.84 2.22 24.61
C GLY A 71 -9.87 1.89 23.50
N SER A 72 -11.10 2.38 23.69
CA SER A 72 -12.31 2.07 22.88
C SER A 72 -12.18 2.34 21.37
N SER A 73 -11.28 3.24 20.97
CA SER A 73 -11.00 3.50 19.56
C SER A 73 -9.87 2.58 19.11
N ARG A 74 -10.21 1.53 18.33
CA ARG A 74 -9.27 0.55 17.72
C ARG A 74 -8.26 1.18 16.72
N SER A 75 -7.96 2.47 16.85
CA SER A 75 -6.99 3.21 16.05
C SER A 75 -5.58 2.99 16.62
N PRO A 76 -4.66 2.33 15.88
CA PRO A 76 -3.29 2.11 16.31
C PRO A 76 -2.49 3.41 16.17
N TRP A 77 -2.65 4.32 17.13
CA TRP A 77 -2.00 5.64 17.15
C TRP A 77 -0.47 5.56 17.13
N ILE A 78 0.14 4.53 17.75
CA ILE A 78 1.60 4.33 17.70
C ILE A 78 2.07 4.01 16.28
N GLY A 79 1.30 3.23 15.52
CA GLY A 79 1.62 2.92 14.12
C GLY A 79 1.57 4.17 13.24
N ALA A 80 0.54 5.01 13.43
CA ALA A 80 0.42 6.28 12.73
C ALA A 80 1.54 7.26 13.11
N LEU A 81 1.92 7.33 14.39
CA LEU A 81 2.99 8.21 14.86
C LEU A 81 4.37 7.75 14.38
N ALA A 82 4.63 6.44 14.36
CA ALA A 82 5.85 5.88 13.80
C ALA A 82 5.94 6.15 12.29
N TYR A 83 4.83 5.99 11.57
CA TYR A 83 4.75 6.33 10.14
C TYR A 83 5.05 7.82 9.91
N LEU A 84 4.45 8.70 10.72
CA LEU A 84 4.70 10.13 10.66
C LEU A 84 6.15 10.49 10.98
N ALA A 85 6.76 9.88 12.00
CA ALA A 85 8.15 10.13 12.37
C ALA A 85 9.12 9.74 11.25
N VAL A 86 8.90 8.58 10.62
CA VAL A 86 9.68 8.13 9.46
C VAL A 86 9.47 9.08 8.28
N ALA A 87 8.22 9.46 7.99
CA ALA A 87 7.90 10.40 6.92
C ALA A 87 8.58 11.77 7.14
N CYS A 88 8.56 12.30 8.36
CA CYS A 88 9.25 13.54 8.72
C CYS A 88 10.78 13.41 8.59
N GLY A 89 11.35 12.26 8.97
CA GLY A 89 12.78 11.99 8.80
C GLY A 89 13.20 12.01 7.32
N PHE A 90 12.42 11.38 6.44
CA PHE A 90 12.68 11.41 5.00
C PHE A 90 12.39 12.78 4.37
N ALA A 91 11.36 13.50 4.83
CA ALA A 91 11.06 14.85 4.37
C ALA A 91 12.19 15.84 4.68
N ALA A 92 12.81 15.72 5.86
CA ALA A 92 13.95 16.55 6.27
C ALA A 92 15.21 16.30 5.41
N ALA A 93 15.35 15.12 4.80
CA ALA A 93 16.48 14.80 3.93
C ALA A 93 16.43 15.51 2.57
N GLY A 94 15.32 16.17 2.22
CA GLY A 94 15.21 17.10 1.08
C GLY A 94 15.29 16.49 -0.33
N LYS A 95 15.51 15.18 -0.47
CA LYS A 95 15.66 14.49 -1.77
C LYS A 95 14.40 13.68 -2.12
N ILE A 96 13.37 14.38 -2.59
CA ILE A 96 12.08 13.76 -2.94
C ILE A 96 12.26 12.67 -4.01
N GLU A 97 13.10 12.91 -5.02
CA GLU A 97 13.40 11.93 -6.07
C GLU A 97 13.97 10.63 -5.51
N PHE A 98 14.90 10.72 -4.57
CA PHE A 98 15.52 9.55 -3.95
C PHE A 98 14.51 8.74 -3.12
N VAL A 99 13.66 9.43 -2.35
CA VAL A 99 12.59 8.79 -1.57
C VAL A 99 11.55 8.15 -2.48
N ALA A 100 11.21 8.79 -3.60
CA ALA A 100 10.30 8.25 -4.60
C ALA A 100 10.86 6.98 -5.26
N SER A 101 12.15 6.96 -5.60
CA SER A 101 12.84 5.78 -6.13
C SER A 101 12.89 4.65 -5.11
N LEU A 102 13.18 4.95 -3.85
CA LEU A 102 13.19 3.96 -2.75
C LEU A 102 11.80 3.34 -2.53
N SER A 103 10.76 4.17 -2.51
CA SER A 103 9.37 3.73 -2.37
C SER A 103 8.93 2.85 -3.54
N SER A 104 9.24 3.27 -4.77
CA SER A 104 8.90 2.54 -5.99
C SER A 104 9.59 1.17 -6.04
N LEU A 105 10.88 1.11 -5.72
CA LEU A 105 11.62 -0.16 -5.60
C LEU A 105 10.96 -1.09 -4.56
N GLY A 106 10.57 -0.55 -3.40
CA GLY A 106 9.88 -1.32 -2.37
C GLY A 106 8.56 -1.92 -2.83
N VAL A 107 7.72 -1.12 -3.50
CA VAL A 107 6.45 -1.60 -4.06
C VAL A 107 6.68 -2.66 -5.14
N THR A 108 7.67 -2.47 -6.02
CA THR A 108 8.05 -3.46 -7.03
C THR A 108 8.48 -4.79 -6.41
N LEU A 109 9.27 -4.76 -5.33
CA LEU A 109 9.67 -5.98 -4.62
C LEU A 109 8.49 -6.67 -3.93
N VAL A 110 7.56 -5.90 -3.34
CA VAL A 110 6.32 -6.44 -2.77
C VAL A 110 5.48 -7.12 -3.86
N PHE A 111 5.34 -6.50 -5.04
CA PHE A 111 4.66 -7.13 -6.17
C PHE A 111 5.34 -8.44 -6.60
N ALA A 112 6.68 -8.46 -6.71
CA ALA A 112 7.41 -9.67 -7.03
C ALA A 112 7.14 -10.78 -5.98
N ALA A 113 7.17 -10.44 -4.69
CA ALA A 113 6.90 -11.36 -3.59
C ALA A 113 5.45 -11.88 -3.59
N ILE A 114 4.46 -11.01 -3.86
CA ILE A 114 3.04 -11.42 -3.96
C ILE A 114 2.85 -12.39 -5.12
N ASN A 115 3.40 -12.08 -6.31
CA ASN A 115 3.30 -12.98 -7.45
C ASN A 115 3.99 -14.33 -7.19
N LEU A 116 5.16 -14.32 -6.54
CA LEU A 116 5.82 -15.54 -6.10
C LEU A 116 4.98 -16.32 -5.09
N ALA A 117 4.39 -15.64 -4.10
CA ALA A 117 3.52 -16.26 -3.10
C ALA A 117 2.30 -16.94 -3.73
N VAL A 118 1.71 -16.35 -4.78
CA VAL A 118 0.61 -16.98 -5.53
C VAL A 118 1.06 -18.28 -6.20
N ILE A 119 2.26 -18.31 -6.78
CA ILE A 119 2.83 -19.52 -7.40
C ILE A 119 3.10 -20.57 -6.31
N VAL A 120 3.81 -20.20 -5.24
CA VAL A 120 4.15 -21.10 -4.13
C VAL A 120 2.90 -21.68 -3.48
N LEU A 121 1.91 -20.85 -3.14
CA LEU A 121 0.68 -21.31 -2.50
C LEU A 121 -0.11 -22.27 -3.41
N ARG A 122 0.03 -22.13 -4.73
CA ARG A 122 -0.59 -23.04 -5.68
C ARG A 122 0.06 -24.41 -5.73
N PHE A 123 1.36 -24.50 -5.48
CA PHE A 123 2.06 -25.78 -5.32
C PHE A 123 1.87 -26.37 -3.92
N THR A 124 1.89 -25.54 -2.88
CA THR A 124 1.85 -26.01 -1.49
C THR A 124 0.45 -26.35 -1.00
N GLN A 125 -0.60 -25.66 -1.50
CA GLN A 125 -1.98 -25.86 -1.06
C GLN A 125 -2.95 -26.00 -2.23
N PRO A 126 -2.93 -27.17 -2.92
CA PRO A 126 -3.80 -27.43 -4.08
C PRO A 126 -5.29 -27.54 -3.70
N ASP A 127 -5.63 -28.02 -2.50
CA ASP A 127 -7.01 -28.31 -2.07
C ASP A 127 -7.79 -27.10 -1.53
N LEU A 128 -7.23 -25.89 -1.56
CA LEU A 128 -7.94 -24.70 -1.09
C LEU A 128 -9.14 -24.39 -2.01
N LYS A 129 -10.33 -24.22 -1.41
CA LYS A 129 -11.57 -23.87 -2.12
C LYS A 129 -11.44 -22.46 -2.71
N ARG A 130 -11.11 -22.35 -4.01
CA ARG A 130 -10.90 -21.07 -4.71
C ARG A 130 -12.23 -20.52 -5.25
N PRO A 131 -12.75 -19.39 -4.72
CA PRO A 131 -13.98 -18.77 -5.24
C PRO A 131 -13.78 -18.12 -6.62
N PHE A 132 -12.54 -17.85 -7.03
CA PHE A 132 -12.19 -17.30 -8.33
C PHE A 132 -11.24 -18.24 -9.08
N ARG A 133 -11.61 -18.64 -10.29
CA ARG A 133 -10.83 -19.56 -11.15
C ARG A 133 -10.13 -18.76 -12.24
N LEU A 134 -8.79 -18.69 -12.19
CA LEU A 134 -8.00 -18.12 -13.29
C LEU A 134 -7.66 -19.20 -14.33
N PRO A 135 -7.69 -18.87 -15.64
CA PRO A 135 -7.20 -19.77 -16.67
C PRO A 135 -5.71 -20.02 -16.43
N SER A 136 -5.39 -21.30 -16.24
CA SER A 136 -4.05 -21.75 -15.91
C SER A 136 -3.54 -22.62 -17.04
N ILE A 137 -2.45 -22.21 -17.66
CA ILE A 137 -1.67 -23.07 -18.55
C ILE A 137 -0.62 -23.75 -17.66
N ALA A 138 -0.68 -25.08 -17.53
CA ALA A 138 0.30 -25.91 -16.81
C ALA A 138 0.57 -25.56 -15.33
N ASN A 139 -0.48 -25.43 -14.50
CA ASN A 139 -0.39 -25.15 -13.05
C ASN A 139 0.29 -23.84 -12.60
N VAL A 140 0.87 -23.06 -13.51
CA VAL A 140 1.41 -21.72 -13.23
C VAL A 140 0.44 -20.68 -13.78
N PRO A 141 0.01 -19.67 -12.99
CA PRO A 141 -0.76 -18.56 -13.52
C PRO A 141 0.17 -17.73 -14.43
N PRO A 142 -0.09 -17.63 -15.75
CA PRO A 142 0.76 -16.85 -16.65
C PRO A 142 0.81 -15.36 -16.22
N THR A 143 -0.26 -14.87 -15.60
CA THR A 143 -0.34 -13.53 -15.01
C THR A 143 0.68 -13.32 -13.88
N ALA A 144 0.90 -14.32 -13.04
CA ALA A 144 1.87 -14.23 -11.95
C ALA A 144 3.32 -14.27 -12.47
N LEU A 145 3.58 -15.10 -13.48
CA LEU A 145 4.89 -15.15 -14.13
C LEU A 145 5.23 -13.83 -14.81
N LEU A 146 4.29 -13.26 -15.58
CA LEU A 146 4.44 -11.95 -16.18
C LEU A 146 4.65 -10.86 -15.12
N GLY A 147 3.93 -10.94 -13.99
CA GLY A 147 4.10 -10.03 -12.86
C GLY A 147 5.51 -10.09 -12.26
N ILE A 148 6.09 -11.28 -12.10
CA ILE A 148 7.47 -11.44 -11.62
C ILE A 148 8.45 -10.86 -12.63
N VAL A 149 8.33 -11.22 -13.90
CA VAL A 149 9.24 -10.74 -14.96
C VAL A 149 9.19 -9.21 -15.06
N ALA A 150 7.99 -8.63 -15.12
CA ALA A 150 7.81 -7.18 -15.15
C ALA A 150 8.41 -6.51 -13.91
N SER A 151 8.17 -7.06 -12.72
CA SER A 151 8.70 -6.50 -11.48
C SER A 151 10.23 -6.56 -11.45
N LEU A 152 10.84 -7.66 -11.88
CA LEU A 152 12.30 -7.80 -11.93
C LEU A 152 12.95 -6.87 -12.95
N LEU A 153 12.33 -6.71 -14.13
CA LEU A 153 12.79 -5.77 -15.15
C LEU A 153 12.73 -4.31 -14.66
N LEU A 154 11.68 -3.95 -13.92
CA LEU A 154 11.56 -2.62 -13.34
C LEU A 154 12.55 -2.40 -12.19
N ALA A 155 12.76 -3.41 -11.36
CA ALA A 155 13.74 -3.34 -10.28
C ALA A 155 15.16 -3.12 -10.85
N ALA A 156 15.54 -3.83 -11.91
CA ALA A 156 16.88 -3.76 -12.50
C ALA A 156 17.31 -2.36 -12.99
N GLN A 157 16.39 -1.41 -13.16
CA GLN A 157 16.67 -0.05 -13.66
C GLN A 157 17.06 0.96 -12.58
N TYR A 158 17.04 0.61 -11.29
CA TYR A 158 17.37 1.55 -10.20
C TYR A 158 18.87 1.68 -9.93
N ASP A 159 19.30 2.85 -9.45
CA ASP A 159 20.70 3.11 -9.11
C ASP A 159 21.18 2.37 -7.86
N TRP A 160 22.49 2.10 -7.81
CA TRP A 160 23.18 1.43 -6.69
C TRP A 160 22.88 2.02 -5.29
N PRO A 161 22.85 3.35 -5.08
CA PRO A 161 22.58 3.93 -3.76
C PRO A 161 21.18 3.61 -3.23
N VAL A 162 20.21 3.42 -4.13
CA VAL A 162 18.83 3.07 -3.76
C VAL A 162 18.79 1.66 -3.19
N TYR A 163 19.51 0.71 -3.81
CA TYR A 163 19.61 -0.66 -3.32
C TYR A 163 20.27 -0.76 -1.96
N VAL A 164 21.38 -0.06 -1.75
CA VAL A 164 22.11 -0.09 -0.45
C VAL A 164 21.22 0.47 0.67
N THR A 165 20.53 1.57 0.40
CA THR A 165 19.62 2.18 1.39
C THR A 165 18.43 1.28 1.66
N PHE A 166 17.84 0.68 0.61
CA PHE A 166 16.74 -0.27 0.75
C PHE A 166 17.17 -1.50 1.57
N ALA A 167 18.33 -2.07 1.27
CA ALA A 167 18.90 -3.18 2.04
C ALA A 167 19.14 -2.78 3.50
N GLY A 168 19.64 -1.57 3.76
CA GLY A 168 19.81 -1.04 5.11
C GLY A 168 18.50 -0.93 5.88
N VAL A 169 17.45 -0.36 5.27
CA VAL A 169 16.11 -0.24 5.87
C VAL A 169 15.48 -1.62 6.07
N PHE A 170 15.63 -2.52 5.10
CA PHE A 170 15.14 -3.89 5.21
C PHE A 170 15.81 -4.64 6.36
N LEU A 171 17.14 -4.52 6.51
CA LEU A 171 17.87 -5.11 7.64
C LEU A 171 17.44 -4.50 8.97
N LEU A 172 17.21 -3.19 9.03
CA LEU A 172 16.71 -2.52 10.24
C LEU A 172 15.35 -3.09 10.68
N GLY A 173 14.48 -3.47 9.74
CA GLY A 173 13.19 -4.12 10.05
C GLY A 173 13.31 -5.63 10.30
N ALA A 174 14.10 -6.34 9.51
CA ALA A 174 14.22 -7.79 9.54
C ALA A 174 15.03 -8.29 10.76
N VAL A 175 16.08 -7.57 11.16
CA VAL A 175 16.97 -7.99 12.26
C VAL A 175 16.23 -8.03 13.60
N PRO A 176 15.47 -7.00 14.03
CA PRO A 176 14.66 -7.08 15.24
C PRO A 176 13.59 -8.18 15.16
N ASN A 177 12.95 -8.35 14.01
CA ASN A 177 11.94 -9.39 13.79
C ASN A 177 12.54 -10.80 13.95
N LEU A 178 13.69 -11.05 13.31
CA LEU A 178 14.42 -12.31 13.40
C LEU A 178 14.96 -12.57 14.80
N LEU A 179 15.43 -11.55 15.51
CA LEU A 179 15.85 -11.67 16.91
C LEU A 179 14.66 -12.07 17.81
N ILE A 180 13.50 -11.44 17.63
CA ILE A 180 12.28 -11.79 18.39
C ILE A 180 11.83 -13.22 18.07
N HIS A 181 11.84 -13.63 16.80
CA HIS A 181 11.49 -15.00 16.38
C HIS A 181 12.51 -16.06 16.80
N ARG A 182 13.80 -15.72 16.84
CA ARG A 182 14.85 -16.64 17.31
C ARG A 182 14.75 -16.87 18.82
N HIS A 183 14.22 -15.90 19.56
CA HIS A 183 13.96 -16.02 21.01
C HIS A 183 12.58 -16.57 21.37
N ARG A 184 11.57 -16.50 20.48
CA ARG A 184 10.24 -17.10 20.70
C ARG A 184 10.06 -18.32 19.81
N GLY A 185 10.22 -19.51 20.39
CA GLY A 185 9.97 -20.78 19.70
C GLY A 185 8.62 -20.77 18.97
N ARG A 186 8.68 -21.05 17.66
CA ARG A 186 7.57 -21.30 16.71
C ARG A 186 6.18 -21.37 17.35
N THR A 187 5.44 -20.26 17.35
CA THR A 187 4.00 -20.30 17.57
C THR A 187 3.37 -21.09 16.42
N LYS A 188 2.71 -22.20 16.76
CA LYS A 188 2.07 -23.09 15.79
C LYS A 188 1.08 -22.31 14.91
N PRO A 189 1.02 -22.57 13.59
CA PRO A 189 -0.02 -22.02 12.72
C PRO A 189 -1.39 -22.39 13.30
N ARG A 190 -2.16 -21.40 13.75
CA ARG A 190 -3.53 -21.64 14.16
C ARG A 190 -4.31 -22.03 12.91
N ALA A 191 -4.67 -23.32 12.84
CA ALA A 191 -5.57 -23.84 11.83
C ALA A 191 -6.76 -22.89 11.65
N ALA A 192 -7.10 -22.62 10.40
CA ALA A 192 -8.24 -21.81 10.01
C ALA A 192 -9.54 -22.49 10.44
N THR A 193 -9.91 -22.37 11.72
CA THR A 193 -11.27 -22.63 12.19
C THR A 193 -12.11 -21.43 11.80
N GLY A 194 -12.46 -21.40 10.52
CA GLY A 194 -13.37 -20.45 9.89
C GLY A 194 -14.34 -21.17 8.95
N ALA A 195 -14.70 -22.42 9.27
CA ALA A 195 -15.93 -23.01 8.76
C ALA A 195 -17.08 -22.28 9.48
N SER A 196 -17.62 -21.25 8.82
CA SER A 196 -18.89 -20.64 9.19
C SER A 196 -19.94 -21.74 9.31
N PRO A 197 -20.51 -22.05 10.50
CA PRO A 197 -21.64 -22.94 10.58
C PRO A 197 -22.79 -22.21 9.90
N GLY A 198 -23.27 -22.78 8.78
CA GLY A 198 -24.49 -22.34 8.15
C GLY A 198 -25.58 -22.24 9.21
N LYS A 199 -26.18 -21.05 9.33
CA LYS A 199 -27.44 -20.88 10.03
C LYS A 199 -28.50 -21.66 9.22
N GLY A 200 -28.59 -22.96 9.47
CA GLY A 200 -29.79 -23.73 9.20
C GLY A 200 -30.84 -23.24 10.18
N THR A 201 -31.80 -22.47 9.68
CA THR A 201 -33.04 -22.17 10.40
C THR A 201 -33.78 -23.48 10.66
N PRO A 202 -34.03 -23.89 11.90
CA PRO A 202 -35.01 -24.93 12.18
C PRO A 202 -36.38 -24.27 12.13
N ARG A 203 -37.10 -24.45 11.04
CA ARG A 203 -38.52 -24.12 10.96
C ARG A 203 -39.26 -25.42 10.70
N ASP A 204 -39.35 -26.25 11.74
CA ASP A 204 -40.42 -27.23 11.84
C ASP A 204 -40.63 -27.71 13.28
N ARG A 205 -41.83 -27.43 13.80
CA ARG A 205 -42.59 -28.01 14.93
C ARG A 205 -43.69 -27.02 15.28
N GLY A 206 -44.84 -27.17 14.64
CA GLY A 206 -46.07 -27.66 15.26
C GLY A 206 -47.06 -26.50 15.11
N ASP A 207 -48.23 -26.65 14.52
CA ASP A 207 -49.30 -27.44 15.10
C ASP A 207 -50.19 -28.08 14.03
N ALA A 208 -50.29 -29.41 14.13
CA ALA A 208 -51.51 -30.13 13.82
C ALA A 208 -52.28 -30.29 15.14
N ALA A 209 -53.61 -30.27 15.05
CA ALA A 209 -54.63 -30.44 16.10
C ALA A 209 -55.12 -29.15 16.78
N SER A 210 -56.21 -28.59 16.24
CA SER A 210 -57.46 -28.23 16.94
C SER A 210 -58.48 -27.72 15.92
#